data_AF-A0A7R9MTX2-F1
#
_entry.id   AF-A0A7R9MTX2-F1
#
_cell.length_a   1.000
_cell.length_b   1.000
_cell.length_c   1.000
_cell.angle_alpha   90.00
_cell.angle_beta   90.00
_cell.angle_gamma   90.00
#
_symmetry.space_group_name_H-M   'P 1'
#
loop_
_entity.id
_entity.type
_entity.pdbx_description
1 polymer ?
#
loop_
_entity_poly.entity_id
_entity_poly.type
_entity_poly.pdbx_seq_one_letter_code
_entity_poly.pdbx_strand_id
1 'polypeptide(L)'
;MFVNQESDNLWWDAFATEFFEDDATLTLTFCLEDGPKRYTIGRTLIPRYFRSIFEGGVTELSINLKHPKESFHTTSLTLDCDHCSIITHHGKHYNKSQSRASIDLMLR
;
A
#
# COMPACT_ATOMS: atom_id res chain seq x y z
N MET A 1 5.57 -2.19 -30.28
CA MET A 1 5.11 -1.08 -29.41
C MET A 1 5.47 -1.47 -27.98
N PHE A 2 6.69 -1.17 -27.52
CA PHE A 2 7.24 -1.65 -26.23
C PHE A 2 7.36 -0.54 -25.18
N VAL A 3 6.73 0.62 -25.40
CA VAL A 3 7.07 1.86 -24.68
C VAL A 3 6.40 2.00 -23.31
N ASN A 4 5.45 1.14 -22.93
CA ASN A 4 4.65 1.35 -21.69
C ASN A 4 5.16 0.61 -20.45
N GLN A 5 5.72 -0.60 -20.55
CA GLN A 5 6.05 -1.36 -19.33
C GLN A 5 7.27 -0.81 -18.58
N GLU A 6 8.27 -0.29 -19.30
CA GLU A 6 9.45 0.32 -18.68
C GLU A 6 9.11 1.68 -18.06
N SER A 7 8.30 2.51 -18.72
CA SER A 7 7.83 3.77 -18.13
C SER A 7 6.97 3.53 -16.90
N ASP A 8 6.10 2.53 -16.92
CA ASP A 8 5.27 2.16 -15.76
C ASP A 8 6.15 1.68 -14.60
N ASN A 9 7.16 0.85 -14.87
CA ASN A 9 8.12 0.40 -13.86
C ASN A 9 8.89 1.57 -13.24
N LEU A 10 9.42 2.47 -14.07
CA LEU A 10 10.15 3.65 -13.61
C LEU A 10 9.28 4.56 -12.74
N TRP A 11 7.99 4.70 -13.09
CA TRP A 11 7.07 5.50 -12.29
C TRP A 11 6.83 4.88 -10.91
N TRP A 12 6.59 3.56 -10.83
CA TRP A 12 6.42 2.87 -9.55
C TRP A 12 7.69 2.91 -8.68
N ASP A 13 8.86 2.81 -9.30
CA ASP A 13 10.14 2.93 -8.60
C ASP A 13 10.36 4.37 -8.09
N ALA A 14 9.99 5.39 -8.88
CA ALA A 14 10.03 6.78 -8.46
C ALA A 14 9.06 7.04 -7.29
N PHE A 15 7.82 6.57 -7.38
CA PHE A 15 6.84 6.61 -6.29
C PHE A 15 7.41 5.98 -5.01
N ALA A 16 7.97 4.78 -5.10
CA ALA A 16 8.50 4.12 -3.93
C ALA A 16 9.72 4.86 -3.34
N THR A 17 10.50 5.55 -4.16
CA THR A 17 11.65 6.36 -3.71
C THR A 17 11.19 7.64 -3.01
N GLU A 18 10.06 8.22 -3.41
CA GLU A 18 9.50 9.41 -2.77
C GLU A 18 8.95 9.12 -1.37
N PHE A 19 8.33 7.96 -1.16
CA PHE A 19 7.60 7.65 0.07
C PHE A 19 8.25 6.60 0.98
N PHE A 20 9.24 5.83 0.50
CA PHE A 20 9.85 4.74 1.26
C PHE A 20 11.37 4.81 1.24
N GLU A 21 11.97 4.73 2.43
CA GLU A 21 13.41 4.59 2.64
C GLU A 21 13.96 3.30 1.99
N ASP A 22 15.27 3.27 1.75
CA ASP A 22 15.94 2.14 1.08
C ASP A 22 15.85 0.81 1.85
N ASP A 23 15.71 0.87 3.18
CA ASP A 23 15.56 -0.28 4.08
C ASP A 23 14.11 -0.52 4.53
N ALA A 24 13.14 0.18 3.92
CA ALA A 24 11.74 0.08 4.30
C ALA A 24 11.18 -1.35 4.16
N THR A 25 10.26 -1.67 5.06
CA THR A 25 9.46 -2.90 5.01
C THR A 25 7.98 -2.57 5.04
N LEU A 26 7.17 -3.29 4.26
CA LEU A 26 5.71 -3.20 4.29
C LEU A 26 5.15 -4.51 4.86
N THR A 27 4.37 -4.40 5.93
CA THR A 27 3.70 -5.56 6.55
C THR A 27 2.18 -5.45 6.34
N LEU A 28 1.60 -6.52 5.81
CA LEU A 28 0.18 -6.65 5.49
C LEU A 28 -0.41 -7.79 6.31
N THR A 29 -1.56 -7.56 6.93
CA THR A 29 -2.31 -8.63 7.61
C THR A 29 -3.68 -8.79 6.95
N PHE A 30 -3.97 -9.99 6.45
CA PHE A 30 -5.22 -10.34 5.82
C PHE A 30 -6.01 -11.29 6.71
N CYS A 31 -7.27 -10.97 7.00
CA CYS A 31 -8.19 -11.89 7.65
C CYS A 31 -8.78 -12.82 6.58
N LEU A 32 -8.24 -14.02 6.45
CA LEU A 32 -8.74 -15.06 5.55
C LEU A 32 -9.61 -16.05 6.32
N GLU A 33 -10.28 -16.96 5.60
CA GLU A 33 -11.15 -17.97 6.19
C GLU A 33 -10.42 -18.90 7.18
N ASP A 34 -9.13 -19.13 6.96
CA ASP A 34 -8.26 -19.94 7.83
C ASP A 34 -7.57 -19.12 8.94
N GLY A 35 -7.91 -17.84 9.07
CA GLY A 35 -7.39 -16.93 10.09
C GLY A 35 -6.52 -15.80 9.53
N PRO A 36 -5.94 -14.98 10.41
CA PRO A 36 -5.11 -13.86 9.99
C PRO A 36 -3.77 -14.34 9.42
N LYS A 37 -3.46 -13.94 8.18
CA LYS A 37 -2.15 -14.16 7.55
C LYS A 37 -1.38 -12.86 7.46
N ARG A 38 -0.13 -12.89 7.93
CA ARG A 38 0.79 -11.77 7.90
C ARG A 38 1.86 -11.98 6.83
N TYR A 39 2.01 -11.01 5.94
CA TYR A 39 3.04 -10.98 4.91
C TYR A 39 3.89 -9.73 5.10
N THR A 40 5.21 -9.89 5.12
CA THR A 40 6.17 -8.79 5.18
C THR A 40 7.03 -8.81 3.93
N ILE A 41 7.13 -7.67 3.27
CA ILE A 41 7.96 -7.49 2.07
C ILE A 41 8.95 -6.35 2.30
N GLY A 42 10.13 -6.46 1.70
CA GLY A 42 11.14 -5.40 1.72
C GLY A 42 10.97 -4.39 0.57
N ARG A 43 11.76 -3.31 0.63
CA ARG A 43 11.73 -2.15 -0.28
C ARG A 43 11.69 -2.48 -1.77
N THR A 44 12.34 -3.55 -2.22
CA THR A 44 12.38 -3.96 -3.65
C THR A 44 11.05 -4.51 -4.17
N LEU A 45 10.17 -4.97 -3.27
CA LEU A 45 8.85 -5.51 -3.63
C LEU A 45 7.71 -4.50 -3.38
N ILE A 46 7.95 -3.40 -2.67
CA ILE A 46 6.96 -2.35 -2.41
C ILE A 46 6.37 -1.76 -3.72
N PRO A 47 7.17 -1.32 -4.71
CA PRO A 47 6.62 -0.83 -5.98
C PRO A 47 5.73 -1.88 -6.67
N ARG A 48 6.18 -3.15 -6.67
CA ARG A 48 5.45 -4.26 -7.28
C ARG A 48 4.14 -4.55 -6.58
N TYR A 49 4.09 -4.44 -5.25
CA TYR A 49 2.87 -4.60 -4.49
C TYR A 49 1.82 -3.58 -4.91
N PHE A 50 2.15 -2.28 -4.91
CA PHE A 50 1.21 -1.25 -5.31
C PHE A 50 0.78 -1.40 -6.78
N ARG A 51 1.72 -1.68 -7.68
CA ARG A 51 1.43 -1.97 -9.08
C ARG A 51 0.42 -3.11 -9.25
N SER A 52 0.58 -4.20 -8.48
CA SER A 52 -0.32 -5.37 -8.57
C SER A 52 -1.78 -5.05 -8.22
N ILE A 53 -2.02 -4.03 -7.38
CA ILE A 53 -3.37 -3.58 -7.05
C ILE A 53 -4.05 -3.00 -8.29
N PHE A 54 -3.35 -2.17 -9.06
CA PHE A 54 -3.87 -1.54 -10.28
C PHE A 54 -3.97 -2.53 -11.44
N GLU A 55 -3.05 -3.50 -11.53
CA GLU A 55 -3.18 -4.64 -12.46
C GLU A 55 -4.44 -5.48 -12.18
N GLY A 56 -4.93 -5.47 -10.93
CA GLY A 56 -6.23 -6.04 -10.52
C GLY A 56 -7.47 -5.23 -10.97
N GLY A 57 -7.31 -4.19 -11.79
CA GLY A 57 -8.41 -3.38 -12.33
C GLY A 57 -8.84 -2.22 -11.42
N VAL A 58 -8.05 -1.92 -10.39
CA VAL A 58 -8.20 -0.69 -9.60
C VAL A 58 -7.71 0.49 -10.42
N THR A 59 -8.48 1.58 -10.43
CA THR A 59 -8.16 2.84 -11.11
C THR A 59 -7.79 3.95 -10.13
N GLU A 60 -8.18 3.81 -8.86
CA GLU A 60 -7.89 4.75 -7.79
C GLU A 60 -7.71 3.99 -6.47
N LEU A 61 -6.68 4.35 -5.70
CA LEU A 61 -6.45 3.86 -4.35
C LEU A 61 -6.25 5.07 -3.43
N SER A 62 -6.94 5.08 -2.30
CA SER A 62 -6.76 6.09 -1.25
C SER A 62 -6.65 5.42 0.12
N ILE A 63 -5.82 5.99 0.99
CA ILE A 63 -5.67 5.58 2.39
C ILE A 63 -6.26 6.70 3.24
N ASN A 64 -7.36 6.39 3.93
CA ASN A 64 -8.05 7.32 4.81
C ASN A 64 -7.76 6.97 6.26
N LEU A 65 -7.08 7.87 6.96
CA LEU A 65 -6.76 7.77 8.38
C LEU A 65 -7.74 8.63 9.19
N LYS A 66 -8.43 8.03 10.16
CA LYS A 66 -9.30 8.76 11.10
C LYS A 66 -8.72 8.71 12.51
N HIS A 67 -8.51 9.88 13.10
CA HIS A 67 -7.90 10.03 14.43
C HIS A 67 -6.56 9.27 14.58
N PRO A 68 -5.59 9.47 13.66
CA PRO A 68 -4.28 8.86 13.84
C PRO A 68 -3.61 9.39 15.11
N LYS A 69 -2.84 8.52 15.77
CA LYS A 69 -2.03 8.82 16.94
C LYS A 69 -0.58 8.95 16.49
N GLU A 70 -0.02 10.14 16.68
CA GLU A 70 1.37 10.45 16.35
C GLU A 70 2.26 10.28 17.57
N SER A 71 3.37 9.56 17.41
CA SER A 71 4.40 9.38 18.44
C SER A 71 5.77 9.76 17.89
N PHE A 72 6.37 10.80 18.44
CA PHE A 72 7.68 11.29 18.03
C PHE A 72 8.79 10.60 18.84
N HIS A 73 9.73 10.00 18.12
CA HIS A 73 10.97 9.45 18.65
C HIS A 73 12.14 10.28 18.11
N THR A 74 13.36 10.02 18.60
CA THR A 74 14.54 10.83 18.25
C THR A 74 14.84 10.88 16.74
N THR A 75 14.52 9.82 16.00
CA THR A 75 14.83 9.69 14.56
C THR A 75 13.67 9.18 13.72
N SER A 76 12.48 9.06 14.29
CA SER A 76 11.29 8.56 13.62
C SER A 76 10.05 9.18 14.23
N LEU A 77 9.03 9.39 13.43
CA LEU A 77 7.67 9.51 13.93
C LEU A 77 6.95 8.18 13.61
N THR A 78 5.98 7.84 14.44
CA THR A 78 5.16 6.63 14.30
C THR A 78 3.72 7.06 14.27
N LEU A 79 2.97 6.55 13.29
CA LEU A 79 1.59 6.91 13.02
C LEU A 79 0.68 5.69 13.21
N ASP A 80 0.06 5.58 14.39
CA ASP A 80 -0.86 4.49 14.70
C ASP A 80 -2.30 4.89 14.41
N CYS A 81 -3.04 4.12 13.61
CA CYS A 81 -4.42 4.46 13.27
C CYS A 81 -5.35 3.23 13.29
N ASP A 82 -6.11 3.07 14.38
CA ASP A 82 -7.12 2.01 14.54
C ASP A 82 -8.27 2.13 13.52
N HIS A 83 -8.51 3.34 13.02
CA HIS A 83 -9.54 3.65 12.03
C HIS A 83 -8.95 4.00 10.65
N CYS A 84 -7.95 3.23 10.22
CA CYS A 84 -7.43 3.26 8.86
C CYS A 84 -8.35 2.49 7.89
N SER A 85 -8.61 3.06 6.72
CA SER A 85 -9.33 2.39 5.64
C SER A 85 -8.64 2.61 4.30
N ILE A 86 -8.54 1.54 3.52
CA ILE A 86 -8.04 1.59 2.15
C ILE A 86 -9.26 1.49 1.24
N ILE A 87 -9.43 2.49 0.38
CA ILE A 87 -10.56 2.59 -0.53
C ILE A 87 -10.02 2.46 -1.95
N THR A 88 -10.52 1.48 -2.67
CA THR A 88 -10.21 1.28 -4.09
C THR A 88 -11.44 1.55 -4.93
N HIS A 89 -11.26 2.25 -6.05
CA HIS A 89 -12.26 2.34 -7.10
C HIS A 89 -11.82 1.50 -8.29
N HIS A 90 -12.74 0.69 -8.79
CA HIS A 90 -12.53 -0.11 -9.99
C HIS A 90 -13.16 0.60 -11.19
N GLY A 91 -12.54 0.45 -12.37
CA GLY A 91 -13.10 0.96 -13.62
C GLY A 91 -14.48 0.35 -13.91
N LYS A 92 -15.27 1.01 -14.78
CA LYS A 92 -16.70 0.75 -15.08
C LYS A 92 -17.09 -0.66 -15.59
N HIS A 93 -16.21 -1.66 -15.50
CA HIS A 93 -16.47 -3.05 -15.90
C HIS A 93 -16.33 -4.09 -14.79
N TYR A 94 -15.99 -3.72 -13.55
CA TYR A 94 -15.92 -4.68 -12.43
C TYR A 94 -16.67 -4.17 -11.19
N ASN A 95 -17.54 -5.03 -10.65
CA ASN A 95 -18.37 -4.77 -9.49
C ASN A 95 -17.52 -4.33 -8.29
N LYS A 96 -18.01 -3.35 -7.53
CA LYS A 96 -17.40 -2.85 -6.30
C LYS A 96 -17.09 -4.01 -5.35
N SER A 97 -15.82 -4.33 -5.13
CA SER A 97 -15.40 -5.27 -4.09
C SER A 97 -14.67 -4.49 -3.00
N GLN A 98 -15.27 -4.44 -1.81
CA GLN A 98 -14.68 -3.81 -0.64
C GLN A 98 -13.80 -4.83 0.07
N SER A 99 -12.51 -4.84 -0.24
CA SER A 99 -11.54 -5.68 0.48
C SER A 99 -10.96 -4.86 1.65
N ARG A 100 -11.19 -5.32 2.89
CA ARG A 100 -10.57 -4.71 4.08
C ARG A 100 -9.12 -5.21 4.15
N ALA A 101 -8.16 -4.35 3.86
CA ALA A 101 -6.75 -4.58 4.19
C ALA A 101 -6.35 -3.61 5.29
N SER A 102 -5.76 -4.14 6.37
CA SER A 102 -5.07 -3.33 7.36
C SER A 102 -3.61 -3.24 6.91
N ILE A 103 -3.19 -2.05 6.48
CA ILE A 103 -1.77 -1.74 6.32
C ILE A 103 -1.31 -1.12 7.64
N ASP A 104 -0.35 -1.78 8.29
CA ASP A 104 0.45 -1.14 9.32
C ASP A 104 1.52 -0.32 8.60
N LEU A 105 1.22 0.96 8.40
CA LEU A 105 2.06 1.87 7.64
C LEU A 105 2.96 2.58 8.65
N MET A 106 4.17 2.06 8.84
CA MET A 106 5.22 2.76 9.60
C MET A 106 5.74 3.92 8.74
N LEU A 107 4.91 4.94 8.55
CA LEU A 107 5.35 6.22 8.01
C LEU A 107 6.12 6.93 9.11
N ARG A 108 7.31 7.43 8.76
CA ARG A 108 7.97 8.43 9.59
C ARG A 108 7.13 9.68 9.71
#